data_AF-J3P350-F1
#
_entry.id   AF-J3P350-F1
#
_cell.length_a   1.000
_cell.length_b   1.000
_cell.length_c   1.000
_cell.angle_alpha   90.00
_cell.angle_beta   90.00
_cell.angle_gamma   90.00
#
_symmetry.space_group_name_H-M   'P 1'
#
loop_
_entity.id
_entity.type
_entity.pdbx_description
1 polymer ?
#
loop_
_entity_poly.entity_id
_entity_poly.type
_entity_poly.pdbx_seq_one_letter_code
_entity_poly.pdbx_strand_id
1 'polypeptide(L)'
;MITLISQYIVLTFILLSSTVVLAQSDSRNDTANGGQTCPKDLPGFTLNGNDCKVLCRSARWLDVFLFFVGNYVAHAATVPSRPGQSTFSTGVAILTALLLPGGGISHAISTIATFAVLKPTPLRAAASAGAICAVIKAPIIHAREAINLLGNLACPQYDCMYIVDSAALREINDWRERGSTSDEDREKYKVEGVVGTLDETADHDLQPEYQPRDLSGNAYEEYKLRYLRHRRRKNRKRLIWEYVLTFMVAAVPLVIVGAISSFRSGQSTVEERAWTMAWLACGLVGQALVAPAQPLEGRPFINTGAPNRHLYTFIYLWLILTFGVPSIGGMVIVGRMIRDFGVCGRRDVGRQGSGRAASGAELPLLGRPSQRP
;
A
#
# COMPACT_ATOMS: atom_id res chain seq x y z
N MET A 1 -10.00 15.40 -19.53
CA MET A 1 -10.22 15.13 -18.08
C MET A 1 -8.93 14.67 -17.40
N ILE A 2 -8.23 13.64 -17.90
CA ILE A 2 -6.96 13.15 -17.33
C ILE A 2 -5.84 14.20 -17.37
N THR A 3 -5.71 14.94 -18.48
CA THR A 3 -4.75 16.04 -18.62
C THR A 3 -5.01 17.19 -17.64
N LEU A 4 -6.29 17.53 -17.42
CA LEU A 4 -6.69 18.53 -16.44
C LEU A 4 -6.39 18.07 -15.01
N ILE A 5 -6.67 16.81 -14.67
CA ILE A 5 -6.34 16.23 -13.36
C ILE A 5 -4.81 16.27 -13.14
N SER A 6 -4.03 15.90 -14.15
CA SER A 6 -2.56 15.98 -14.10
C SER A 6 -2.06 17.42 -13.88
N GLN A 7 -2.63 18.41 -14.57
CA GLN A 7 -2.25 19.81 -14.41
C GLN A 7 -2.61 20.34 -13.02
N TYR A 8 -3.79 20.03 -12.51
CA TYR A 8 -4.19 20.39 -11.15
C TYR A 8 -3.27 19.75 -10.11
N ILE A 9 -2.90 18.46 -10.26
CA ILE A 9 -2.00 17.79 -9.33
C ILE A 9 -0.61 18.43 -9.32
N VAL A 10 -0.05 18.74 -10.50
CA VAL A 10 1.26 19.44 -10.59
C VAL A 10 1.19 20.83 -9.96
N LEU A 11 0.10 21.58 -10.20
CA LEU A 11 -0.10 22.89 -9.59
C LEU A 11 -0.23 22.78 -8.06
N THR A 12 -0.98 21.80 -7.57
CA THR A 12 -1.16 21.54 -6.13
C THR A 12 0.18 21.14 -5.50
N PHE A 13 1.00 20.36 -6.19
CA PHE A 13 2.35 19.99 -5.76
C PHE A 13 3.29 21.19 -5.67
N ILE A 14 3.28 22.06 -6.68
CA ILE A 14 4.08 23.30 -6.68
C ILE A 14 3.63 24.22 -5.53
N LEU A 15 2.32 24.35 -5.31
CA LEU A 15 1.77 25.17 -4.23
C LEU A 15 2.07 24.60 -2.84
N LEU A 16 1.94 23.28 -2.64
CA LEU A 16 2.26 22.62 -1.37
C LEU A 16 3.75 22.68 -1.07
N SER A 17 4.62 22.44 -2.05
CA SER A 17 6.07 22.54 -1.85
C SER A 17 6.50 23.98 -1.57
N SER A 18 5.96 24.96 -2.30
CA SER A 18 6.26 26.38 -2.08
C SER A 18 5.78 26.87 -0.71
N THR A 19 4.58 26.49 -0.28
CA THR A 19 4.05 26.91 1.03
C THR A 19 4.83 26.30 2.19
N VAL A 20 5.28 25.04 2.09
CA VAL A 20 6.10 24.42 3.12
C VAL A 20 7.50 25.04 3.19
N VAL A 21 8.13 25.34 2.05
CA VAL A 21 9.43 26.01 2.01
C VAL A 21 9.33 27.43 2.59
N LEU A 22 8.28 28.18 2.25
CA LEU A 22 8.06 29.53 2.77
C LEU A 22 7.75 29.53 4.28
N ALA A 23 7.01 28.54 4.79
CA ALA A 23 6.74 28.39 6.22
C ALA A 23 8.01 28.13 7.06
N GLN A 24 9.11 27.72 6.42
CA GLN A 24 10.38 27.40 7.10
C GLN A 24 11.44 28.49 6.99
N SER A 25 11.17 29.55 6.21
CA SER A 25 12.09 30.67 5.99
C SER A 25 12.07 31.71 7.11
N ASP A 26 11.13 31.64 8.06
CA ASP A 26 11.05 32.62 9.14
C ASP A 26 11.98 32.23 10.31
N SER A 27 13.28 32.42 10.07
CA SER A 27 14.31 32.32 11.10
C SER A 27 14.34 33.62 11.88
N ARG A 28 13.42 33.78 12.83
CA ARG A 28 13.51 34.85 13.82
C ARG A 28 14.71 34.56 14.72
N ASN A 29 15.62 35.53 14.82
CA ASN A 29 16.71 35.56 15.79
C ASN A 29 16.14 35.42 17.21
N ASP A 30 16.12 34.19 17.74
CA ASP A 30 15.93 33.97 19.16
C ASP A 30 17.24 34.31 19.88
N THR A 31 17.46 35.62 20.04
CA THR A 31 18.37 36.14 21.07
C THR A 31 17.78 35.84 22.43
N ALA A 32 18.51 35.01 23.18
CA ALA A 32 18.66 34.99 24.64
C ALA A 32 17.40 34.71 25.49
N ASN A 33 17.49 33.71 26.38
CA ASN A 33 17.53 33.96 27.83
C ASN A 33 17.69 32.67 28.65
N GLY A 34 18.60 32.71 29.65
CA GLY A 34 18.61 31.82 30.82
C GLY A 34 19.27 30.45 30.64
N GLY A 35 20.57 30.41 30.35
CA GLY A 35 21.33 29.16 30.23
C GLY A 35 21.48 28.42 31.57
N GLN A 36 20.55 27.51 31.87
CA GLN A 36 20.80 26.44 32.84
C GLN A 36 21.71 25.41 32.17
N THR A 37 23.02 25.46 32.47
CA THR A 37 24.01 24.53 31.93
C THR A 37 23.80 23.14 32.55
N CYS A 38 23.39 22.17 31.75
CA CYS A 38 23.28 20.79 32.20
C CYS A 38 24.65 20.26 32.66
N PRO A 39 24.71 19.41 33.71
CA PRO A 39 25.96 18.76 34.13
C PRO A 39 26.57 17.98 32.96
N LYS A 40 27.84 18.23 32.64
CA LYS A 40 28.51 17.65 31.47
C LYS A 40 29.05 16.22 31.69
N ASP A 41 28.89 15.67 32.89
CA ASP A 41 29.73 14.55 33.35
C ASP A 41 29.08 13.16 33.25
N LEU A 42 28.37 12.87 32.15
CA LEU A 42 28.07 11.47 31.80
C LEU A 42 28.97 11.01 30.63
N PRO A 43 29.93 10.10 30.87
CA PRO A 43 30.83 9.65 29.81
C PRO A 43 30.04 8.97 28.69
N GLY A 44 30.19 9.49 27.47
CA GLY A 44 29.54 8.95 26.26
C GLY A 44 28.12 9.44 25.99
N PHE A 45 27.58 10.36 26.79
CA PHE A 45 26.25 10.93 26.60
C PHE A 45 26.28 12.46 26.53
N THR A 46 25.41 13.02 25.69
CA THR A 46 25.13 14.45 25.63
C THR A 46 23.74 14.72 26.20
N LEU A 47 23.65 15.71 27.07
CA LEU A 47 22.38 16.22 27.60
C LEU A 47 21.91 17.36 26.68
N ASN A 48 20.70 17.22 26.13
CA ASN A 48 20.15 18.23 25.22
C ASN A 48 18.80 18.77 25.74
N GLY A 49 18.56 20.07 25.51
CA GLY A 49 17.35 20.80 25.90
C GLY A 49 17.40 21.50 27.27
N ASN A 50 16.52 22.49 27.46
CA ASN A 50 16.46 23.37 28.64
C ASN A 50 16.17 22.63 29.96
N ASP A 51 15.57 21.44 29.88
CA ASP A 51 15.13 20.65 31.03
C ASP A 51 16.15 19.58 31.49
N CYS A 52 17.25 19.36 30.75
CA CYS A 52 18.22 18.28 30.99
C CYS A 52 17.60 16.87 31.14
N LYS A 53 16.37 16.66 30.62
CA LYS A 53 15.62 15.38 30.73
C LYS A 53 15.92 14.40 29.61
N VAL A 54 16.54 14.85 28.52
CA VAL A 54 16.81 14.04 27.34
C VAL A 54 18.29 13.67 27.32
N LEU A 55 18.56 12.37 27.38
CA LEU A 55 19.91 11.81 27.32
C LEU A 55 20.14 11.27 25.91
N CYS A 56 21.12 11.80 25.20
CA CYS A 56 21.46 11.38 23.85
C CYS A 56 22.80 10.65 23.86
N ARG A 57 22.89 9.56 23.09
CA ARG A 57 24.16 8.90 22.77
C ARG A 57 24.44 9.04 21.29
N SER A 58 25.72 9.04 20.90
CA SER A 58 26.08 8.94 19.49
C SER A 58 25.45 7.68 18.88
N ALA A 59 24.86 7.83 17.70
CA ALA A 59 24.25 6.71 16.99
C ALA A 59 25.34 5.76 16.49
N ARG A 60 25.17 4.48 16.75
CA ARG A 60 26.00 3.43 16.15
C ARG A 60 25.50 3.17 14.74
N TRP A 61 26.38 2.68 13.86
CA TRP A 61 25.97 2.30 12.51
C TRP A 61 24.84 1.26 12.50
N LEU A 62 24.78 0.40 13.53
CA LEU A 62 23.69 -0.54 13.75
C LEU A 62 22.33 0.16 13.96
N ASP A 63 22.28 1.31 14.63
CA ASP A 63 21.02 2.04 14.85
C ASP A 63 20.46 2.56 13.50
N VAL A 64 21.33 3.11 12.65
CA VAL A 64 20.99 3.58 11.30
C VAL A 64 20.55 2.41 10.41
N PHE A 65 21.29 1.30 10.47
CA PHE A 65 20.95 0.09 9.72
C PHE A 65 19.58 -0.48 10.13
N LEU A 66 19.32 -0.63 11.42
CA LEU A 66 18.05 -1.14 11.93
C LEU A 66 16.88 -0.21 11.60
N PHE A 67 17.10 1.11 11.61
CA PHE A 67 16.10 2.08 11.16
C PHE A 67 15.70 1.82 9.70
N PHE A 68 16.68 1.71 8.80
CA PHE A 68 16.40 1.48 7.38
C PHE A 68 15.77 0.12 7.12
N VAL A 69 16.32 -0.95 7.70
CA VAL A 69 15.76 -2.30 7.54
C VAL A 69 14.34 -2.36 8.08
N GLY A 70 14.10 -1.84 9.28
CA GLY A 70 12.76 -1.80 9.87
C GLY A 70 11.76 -1.03 9.00
N ASN A 71 12.16 0.12 8.47
CA ASN A 71 11.34 0.92 7.58
C ASN A 71 11.01 0.19 6.27
N TYR A 72 12.01 -0.36 5.57
CA TYR A 72 11.81 -1.06 4.30
C TYR A 72 11.03 -2.37 4.46
N VAL A 73 11.32 -3.15 5.51
CA VAL A 73 10.59 -4.39 5.81
C VAL A 73 9.13 -4.08 6.14
N ALA A 74 8.86 -3.04 6.94
CA ALA A 74 7.49 -2.63 7.23
C ALA A 74 6.75 -2.24 5.93
N HIS A 75 7.38 -1.46 5.05
CA HIS A 75 6.77 -1.11 3.78
C HIS A 75 6.49 -2.33 2.89
N ALA A 76 7.46 -3.24 2.74
CA ALA A 76 7.27 -4.47 1.96
C ALA A 76 6.15 -5.36 2.55
N ALA A 77 6.11 -5.52 3.88
CA ALA A 77 5.11 -6.32 4.57
C ALA A 77 3.68 -5.76 4.46
N THR A 78 3.54 -4.44 4.26
CA THR A 78 2.22 -3.78 4.10
C THR A 78 1.65 -3.86 2.69
N VAL A 79 2.34 -4.46 1.72
CA VAL A 79 1.82 -4.65 0.36
C VAL A 79 1.13 -6.01 0.28
N PRO A 80 -0.21 -6.09 0.43
CA PRO A 80 -0.90 -7.36 0.30
C PRO A 80 -0.79 -7.88 -1.13
N SER A 81 -0.27 -9.09 -1.29
CA SER A 81 -0.35 -9.82 -2.55
C SER A 81 -1.82 -10.13 -2.85
N ARG A 82 -2.28 -9.81 -4.07
CA ARG A 82 -3.60 -10.23 -4.52
C ARG A 82 -3.58 -11.70 -4.95
N PRO A 83 -4.68 -12.44 -4.76
CA PRO A 83 -4.82 -13.77 -5.34
C PRO A 83 -4.50 -13.72 -6.84
N GLY A 84 -3.42 -14.39 -7.23
CA GLY A 84 -3.00 -14.44 -8.62
C GLY A 84 -2.18 -13.34 -9.18
N GLN A 85 -1.76 -12.41 -8.35
CA GLN A 85 -0.83 -11.37 -8.77
C GLN A 85 0.48 -12.01 -9.22
N SER A 86 1.08 -11.46 -10.28
CA SER A 86 2.37 -11.99 -10.71
C SER A 86 3.47 -11.66 -9.68
N THR A 87 4.49 -12.49 -9.48
CA THR A 87 5.70 -12.19 -8.69
C THR A 87 6.38 -10.94 -9.21
N PHE A 88 6.43 -10.75 -10.53
CA PHE A 88 6.95 -9.53 -11.14
C PHE A 88 6.15 -8.30 -10.70
N SER A 89 4.82 -8.36 -10.80
CA SER A 89 3.94 -7.30 -10.33
C SER A 89 4.01 -7.07 -8.83
N THR A 90 4.13 -8.14 -8.05
CA THR A 90 4.33 -8.05 -6.60
C THR A 90 5.63 -7.34 -6.31
N GLY A 91 6.72 -7.67 -7.02
CA GLY A 91 7.99 -6.97 -6.95
C GLY A 91 7.89 -5.48 -7.35
N VAL A 92 7.18 -5.16 -8.43
CA VAL A 92 6.93 -3.77 -8.85
C VAL A 92 6.08 -3.02 -7.82
N ALA A 93 5.06 -3.67 -7.24
CA ALA A 93 4.21 -3.09 -6.21
C ALA A 93 4.99 -2.84 -4.91
N ILE A 94 5.85 -3.77 -4.49
CA ILE A 94 6.77 -3.60 -3.37
C ILE A 94 7.72 -2.43 -3.67
N LEU A 95 8.41 -2.42 -4.81
CA LEU A 95 9.31 -1.33 -5.19
C LEU A 95 8.59 0.03 -5.19
N THR A 96 7.37 0.07 -5.72
CA THR A 96 6.53 1.27 -5.72
C THR A 96 6.18 1.70 -4.29
N ALA A 97 5.84 0.77 -3.40
CA ALA A 97 5.56 1.07 -1.99
C ALA A 97 6.80 1.55 -1.21
N LEU A 98 8.01 1.09 -1.58
CA LEU A 98 9.25 1.57 -0.98
C LEU A 98 9.62 2.99 -1.45
N LEU A 99 9.40 3.28 -2.73
CA LEU A 99 9.71 4.61 -3.30
C LEU A 99 8.61 5.64 -3.03
N LEU A 100 7.37 5.20 -2.85
CA LEU A 100 6.19 6.04 -2.66
C LEU A 100 5.45 5.53 -1.42
N PRO A 101 5.69 6.09 -0.21
CA PRO A 101 5.24 5.53 1.08
C PRO A 101 3.72 5.52 1.30
N GLY A 102 2.94 5.71 0.25
CA GLY A 102 1.49 5.60 0.23
C GLY A 102 0.90 4.52 -0.66
N GLY A 103 1.69 3.94 -1.56
CA GLY A 103 1.22 2.86 -2.44
C GLY A 103 0.65 1.69 -1.63
N GLY A 104 1.35 1.29 -0.57
CA GLY A 104 0.90 0.23 0.34
C GLY A 104 -0.43 0.53 1.03
N ILE A 105 -0.66 1.78 1.47
CA ILE A 105 -1.89 2.19 2.17
C ILE A 105 -3.10 2.02 1.25
N SER A 106 -3.01 2.50 0.00
CA SER A 106 -4.11 2.37 -0.97
C SER A 106 -4.47 0.90 -1.24
N HIS A 107 -3.46 0.03 -1.35
CA HIS A 107 -3.64 -1.40 -1.52
C HIS A 107 -4.27 -2.04 -0.27
N ALA A 108 -3.77 -1.72 0.93
CA ALA A 108 -4.31 -2.22 2.19
C ALA A 108 -5.77 -1.81 2.38
N ILE A 109 -6.12 -0.53 2.15
CA ILE A 109 -7.49 -0.03 2.26
C ILE A 109 -8.40 -0.74 1.27
N SER A 110 -7.99 -0.89 0.01
CA SER A 110 -8.82 -1.58 -1.00
C SER A 110 -9.07 -3.04 -0.62
N THR A 111 -8.06 -3.73 -0.08
CA THR A 111 -8.20 -5.10 0.43
C THR A 111 -9.10 -5.18 1.66
N ILE A 112 -8.92 -4.29 2.64
CA ILE A 112 -9.74 -4.24 3.87
C ILE A 112 -11.20 -3.90 3.54
N ALA A 113 -11.44 -2.98 2.59
CA ALA A 113 -12.77 -2.57 2.16
C ALA A 113 -13.58 -3.70 1.50
N THR A 114 -12.93 -4.80 1.10
CA THR A 114 -13.65 -6.00 0.65
C THR A 114 -14.35 -6.73 1.79
N PHE A 115 -13.94 -6.53 3.04
CA PHE A 115 -14.41 -7.26 4.22
C PHE A 115 -14.43 -8.79 4.01
N ALA A 116 -13.47 -9.33 3.26
CA ALA A 116 -13.45 -10.75 2.88
C ALA A 116 -13.45 -11.69 4.10
N VAL A 117 -12.68 -11.36 5.15
CA VAL A 117 -12.57 -12.17 6.37
C VAL A 117 -13.89 -12.26 7.15
N LEU A 118 -14.79 -11.28 6.99
CA LEU A 118 -16.08 -11.25 7.71
C LEU A 118 -17.20 -11.97 6.94
N LYS A 119 -16.90 -12.59 5.80
CA LYS A 119 -17.93 -13.30 5.03
C LYS A 119 -18.24 -14.65 5.69
N PRO A 120 -19.52 -15.06 5.71
CA PRO A 120 -19.96 -16.23 6.47
C PRO A 120 -19.50 -17.57 5.88
N THR A 121 -19.14 -17.60 4.59
CA THR A 121 -18.66 -18.82 3.93
C THR A 121 -17.30 -18.59 3.27
N PRO A 122 -16.41 -19.61 3.24
CA PRO A 122 -15.11 -19.51 2.56
C PRO A 122 -15.23 -19.09 1.10
N LEU A 123 -16.26 -19.57 0.40
CA LEU A 123 -16.53 -19.19 -1.00
C LEU A 123 -16.90 -17.72 -1.13
N ARG A 124 -17.74 -17.17 -0.25
CA ARG A 124 -18.05 -15.73 -0.24
C ARG A 124 -16.85 -14.88 0.17
N ALA A 125 -15.99 -15.37 1.06
CA ALA A 125 -14.74 -14.73 1.42
C ALA A 125 -13.80 -14.66 0.20
N ALA A 126 -13.60 -15.79 -0.49
CA ALA A 126 -12.82 -15.87 -1.72
C ALA A 126 -13.39 -14.96 -2.83
N ALA A 127 -14.71 -14.91 -2.98
CA ALA A 127 -15.39 -14.00 -3.90
C ALA A 127 -15.07 -12.53 -3.60
N SER A 128 -15.22 -12.13 -2.33
CA SER A 128 -14.97 -10.76 -1.89
C SER A 128 -13.50 -10.36 -2.04
N ALA A 129 -12.58 -11.32 -1.82
CA ALA A 129 -11.14 -11.14 -2.00
C ALA A 129 -10.71 -11.10 -3.48
N GLY A 130 -11.61 -11.38 -4.43
CA GLY A 130 -11.29 -11.46 -5.86
C GLY A 130 -10.50 -12.72 -6.24
N ALA A 131 -10.61 -13.79 -5.46
CA ALA A 131 -9.92 -15.06 -5.68
C ALA A 131 -10.71 -16.07 -6.54
N ILE A 132 -11.92 -15.71 -6.98
CA ILE A 132 -12.76 -16.55 -7.85
C ILE A 132 -12.41 -16.27 -9.30
N CYS A 133 -12.21 -17.35 -10.06
CA CYS A 133 -12.10 -17.28 -11.51
C CYS A 133 -13.30 -17.96 -12.15
N ALA A 134 -13.99 -17.25 -13.04
CA ALA A 134 -15.05 -17.79 -13.86
C ALA A 134 -14.55 -17.88 -15.31
N VAL A 135 -14.73 -19.04 -15.94
CA VAL A 135 -14.45 -19.23 -17.36
C VAL A 135 -15.59 -18.58 -18.14
N ILE A 136 -15.24 -17.64 -19.02
CA ILE A 136 -16.18 -16.96 -19.92
C ILE A 136 -15.82 -17.30 -21.36
N LYS A 137 -16.84 -17.65 -22.15
CA LYS A 137 -16.71 -17.90 -23.59
C LYS A 137 -16.57 -16.56 -24.30
N ALA A 138 -15.35 -16.19 -24.67
CA ALA A 138 -15.11 -15.02 -25.50
C ALA A 138 -15.34 -15.35 -26.99
N PRO A 139 -15.96 -14.47 -27.80
CA PRO A 139 -15.93 -14.60 -29.25
C PRO A 139 -14.48 -14.49 -29.74
N ILE A 140 -14.03 -15.52 -30.46
CA ILE A 140 -12.66 -15.64 -30.96
C ILE A 140 -12.41 -14.53 -31.99
N ILE A 141 -11.67 -13.49 -31.61
CA ILE A 141 -11.04 -12.57 -32.56
C ILE A 141 -9.60 -13.03 -32.71
N HIS A 142 -9.25 -13.44 -33.93
CA HIS A 142 -7.95 -13.99 -34.32
C HIS A 142 -6.77 -13.08 -33.96
N ALA A 143 -6.10 -13.33 -32.83
CA ALA A 143 -4.73 -12.90 -32.58
C ALA A 143 -4.21 -13.49 -31.27
N ARG A 144 -3.69 -14.74 -31.24
CA ARG A 144 -3.13 -15.27 -29.98
C ARG A 144 -2.28 -16.54 -30.11
N GLU A 145 -1.04 -16.40 -30.58
CA GLU A 145 0.02 -17.40 -30.32
C GLU A 145 1.19 -16.77 -29.54
N ALA A 146 1.69 -15.60 -29.95
CA ALA A 146 2.78 -14.90 -29.26
C ALA A 146 2.42 -14.39 -27.85
N ILE A 147 1.16 -13.99 -27.63
CA ILE A 147 0.68 -13.48 -26.33
C ILE A 147 0.49 -14.63 -25.32
N ASN A 148 0.20 -15.84 -25.79
CA ASN A 148 -0.03 -16.99 -24.93
C ASN A 148 1.30 -17.55 -24.37
N LEU A 149 2.36 -17.53 -25.19
CA LEU A 149 3.69 -17.95 -24.79
C LEU A 149 4.34 -16.99 -23.78
N LEU A 150 4.19 -15.67 -23.99
CA LEU A 150 4.61 -14.64 -23.03
C LEU A 150 3.74 -14.62 -21.75
N GLY A 151 2.46 -14.99 -21.87
CA GLY A 151 1.56 -15.17 -20.74
C GLY A 151 1.99 -16.32 -19.81
N ASN A 152 2.52 -17.41 -20.37
CA ASN A 152 3.02 -18.55 -19.61
C ASN A 152 4.39 -18.29 -18.96
N LEU A 153 5.24 -17.45 -19.57
CA LEU A 153 6.51 -17.02 -18.96
C LEU A 153 6.35 -15.96 -17.86
N ALA A 154 5.23 -15.23 -17.86
CA ALA A 154 4.93 -14.15 -16.91
C ALA A 154 3.79 -14.47 -15.92
N CYS A 155 3.22 -15.67 -15.96
CA CYS A 155 2.28 -16.17 -14.95
C CYS A 155 3.03 -16.94 -13.86
N PRO A 156 3.10 -16.42 -12.63
CA PRO A 156 3.54 -17.19 -11.49
C PRO A 156 2.35 -17.84 -10.78
N GLN A 157 2.72 -18.84 -10.01
CA GLN A 157 1.87 -19.73 -9.23
C GLN A 157 0.91 -18.97 -8.33
N TYR A 158 -0.37 -19.32 -8.45
CA TYR A 158 -1.34 -19.19 -7.37
C TYR A 158 -1.09 -20.35 -6.42
N ASP A 159 -1.13 -20.15 -5.10
CA ASP A 159 -1.16 -21.29 -4.18
C ASP A 159 -2.50 -22.05 -4.29
N CYS A 160 -3.59 -21.37 -4.71
CA CYS A 160 -4.85 -21.98 -5.18
C CYS A 160 -5.77 -20.93 -5.86
N MET A 161 -6.37 -21.27 -7.00
CA MET A 161 -7.45 -20.53 -7.65
C MET A 161 -8.71 -21.41 -7.67
N TYR A 162 -9.84 -20.88 -7.23
CA TYR A 162 -11.08 -21.65 -7.18
C TYR A 162 -11.88 -21.44 -8.46
N ILE A 163 -12.05 -22.53 -9.21
CA ILE A 163 -13.01 -22.60 -10.31
C ILE A 163 -14.38 -22.87 -9.67
N VAL A 164 -15.33 -22.01 -9.98
CA VAL A 164 -16.70 -22.09 -9.45
C VAL A 164 -17.63 -22.38 -10.61
N ASP A 165 -18.63 -23.22 -10.38
CA ASP A 165 -19.61 -23.58 -11.38
C ASP A 165 -20.47 -22.36 -11.74
N SER A 166 -20.43 -21.98 -13.01
CA SER A 166 -21.12 -20.84 -13.60
C SER A 166 -22.05 -21.31 -14.73
N ALA A 167 -23.03 -20.49 -15.13
CA ALA A 167 -23.88 -20.85 -16.27
C ALA A 167 -23.08 -21.16 -17.55
N ALA A 168 -21.99 -20.42 -17.81
CA ALA A 168 -21.11 -20.65 -18.95
C ALA A 168 -20.35 -21.99 -18.85
N LEU A 169 -19.89 -22.36 -17.65
CA LEU A 169 -19.20 -23.64 -17.46
C LEU A 169 -20.16 -24.82 -17.62
N ARG A 170 -21.41 -24.68 -17.12
CA ARG A 170 -22.48 -25.65 -17.36
C ARG A 170 -22.78 -25.81 -18.84
N GLU A 171 -22.89 -24.71 -19.59
CA GLU A 171 -23.10 -24.78 -21.05
C GLU A 171 -21.94 -25.49 -21.78
N ILE A 172 -20.70 -25.28 -21.35
CA ILE A 172 -19.52 -25.97 -21.90
C ILE A 172 -19.55 -27.47 -21.59
N ASN A 173 -19.86 -27.84 -20.34
CA ASN A 173 -19.99 -29.24 -19.93
C ASN A 173 -21.13 -29.95 -20.67
N ASP A 174 -22.28 -29.28 -20.76
CA ASP A 174 -23.45 -29.74 -21.52
C ASP A 174 -23.14 -29.91 -23.02
N TRP A 175 -22.38 -29.00 -23.63
CA TRP A 175 -21.94 -29.11 -25.02
C TRP A 175 -20.97 -30.27 -25.21
N ARG A 176 -20.05 -30.48 -24.25
CA ARG A 176 -19.13 -31.63 -24.26
C ARG A 176 -19.89 -32.95 -24.22
N GLU A 177 -20.90 -33.05 -23.36
CA GLU A 177 -21.71 -34.26 -23.20
C GLU A 177 -22.62 -34.52 -24.40
N ARG A 178 -23.12 -33.47 -25.05
CA ARG A 178 -24.09 -33.58 -26.15
C ARG A 178 -23.48 -33.51 -27.56
N GLY A 179 -22.27 -32.97 -27.73
CA GLY A 179 -21.80 -32.49 -29.05
C GLY A 179 -20.34 -32.73 -29.42
N SER A 180 -19.53 -33.43 -28.61
CA SER A 180 -18.12 -33.68 -28.95
C SER A 180 -17.93 -35.05 -29.62
N THR A 181 -17.51 -35.05 -30.89
CA THR A 181 -17.26 -36.24 -31.73
C THR A 181 -15.83 -36.78 -31.66
N SER A 182 -14.89 -36.09 -30.99
CA SER A 182 -13.48 -36.53 -30.85
C SER A 182 -13.05 -36.59 -29.39
N ASP A 183 -12.32 -37.65 -29.01
CA ASP A 183 -11.82 -37.82 -27.64
C ASP A 183 -10.80 -36.73 -27.24
N GLU A 184 -10.12 -36.14 -28.23
CA GLU A 184 -9.13 -35.07 -28.05
C GLU A 184 -9.78 -33.76 -27.54
N ASP A 185 -10.98 -33.44 -28.01
CA ASP A 185 -11.74 -32.27 -27.54
C ASP A 185 -12.28 -32.44 -26.12
N ARG A 186 -12.56 -33.69 -25.69
CA ARG A 186 -13.04 -34.01 -24.33
C ARG A 186 -11.93 -33.86 -23.30
N GLU A 187 -10.68 -34.14 -23.69
CA GLU A 187 -9.51 -34.04 -22.82
C GLU A 187 -9.00 -32.58 -22.72
N LYS A 188 -9.04 -31.83 -23.82
CA LYS A 188 -8.53 -30.45 -23.89
C LYS A 188 -9.22 -29.45 -22.96
N TYR A 189 -10.49 -29.67 -22.64
CA TYR A 189 -11.29 -28.78 -21.78
C TYR A 189 -11.81 -29.47 -20.51
N LYS A 190 -11.13 -30.53 -20.05
CA LYS A 190 -11.53 -31.26 -18.86
C LYS A 190 -11.34 -30.40 -17.61
N VAL A 191 -12.46 -30.02 -16.97
CA VAL A 191 -12.46 -29.45 -15.62
C VAL A 191 -12.71 -30.57 -14.62
N GLU A 192 -11.71 -30.90 -13.80
CA GLU A 192 -11.77 -32.06 -12.89
C GLU A 192 -12.59 -31.81 -11.62
N GLY A 193 -12.84 -30.53 -11.28
CA GLY A 193 -13.65 -30.17 -10.11
C GLY A 193 -14.02 -28.70 -10.06
N VAL A 194 -15.17 -28.42 -9.44
CA VAL A 194 -15.66 -27.07 -9.09
C VAL A 194 -15.81 -27.01 -7.58
N VAL A 195 -15.39 -25.90 -6.97
CA VAL A 195 -15.37 -25.78 -5.49
C VAL A 195 -16.72 -25.35 -4.92
N GLY A 196 -17.67 -25.01 -5.80
CA GLY A 196 -19.06 -24.75 -5.46
C GLY A 196 -19.82 -24.24 -6.67
N THR A 197 -21.10 -23.94 -6.48
CA THR A 197 -21.96 -23.31 -7.49
C THR A 197 -22.17 -21.85 -7.14
N LEU A 198 -22.01 -20.97 -8.13
CA LEU A 198 -22.35 -19.56 -7.95
C LEU A 198 -23.86 -19.42 -7.79
N ASP A 199 -24.27 -18.64 -6.79
CA ASP A 199 -25.66 -18.19 -6.67
C ASP A 199 -26.04 -17.39 -7.92
N GLU A 200 -27.30 -17.50 -8.36
CA GLU A 200 -27.77 -16.92 -9.63
C GLU A 200 -27.57 -15.39 -9.67
N THR A 201 -27.72 -14.71 -8.52
CA THR A 201 -27.48 -13.27 -8.41
C THR A 201 -25.98 -12.92 -8.52
N ALA A 202 -25.11 -13.76 -7.97
CA ALA A 202 -23.66 -13.57 -8.03
C ALA A 202 -23.11 -13.89 -9.42
N ASP A 203 -23.65 -14.93 -10.08
CA ASP A 203 -23.31 -15.27 -11.47
C ASP A 203 -23.73 -14.12 -12.41
N HIS A 204 -24.94 -13.57 -12.21
CA HIS A 204 -25.41 -12.40 -12.96
C HIS A 204 -24.52 -11.15 -12.73
N ASP A 205 -24.07 -10.89 -11.50
CA ASP A 205 -23.15 -9.79 -11.19
C ASP A 205 -21.74 -9.99 -11.79
N LEU A 206 -21.29 -11.24 -11.92
CA LEU A 206 -20.00 -11.62 -12.50
C LEU A 206 -20.00 -11.72 -14.03
N GLN A 207 -21.18 -11.78 -14.65
CA GLN A 207 -21.37 -11.92 -16.10
C GLN A 207 -21.90 -10.63 -16.77
N PRO A 208 -21.21 -9.48 -16.66
CA PRO A 208 -21.67 -8.25 -17.32
C PRO A 208 -21.64 -8.29 -18.85
N GLU A 209 -21.03 -9.34 -19.40
CA GLU A 209 -20.81 -9.54 -20.83
C GLU A 209 -21.55 -10.78 -21.37
N TYR A 210 -22.31 -11.48 -20.51
CA TYR A 210 -23.23 -12.50 -21.01
C TYR A 210 -24.40 -11.80 -21.70
N GLN A 211 -24.42 -11.92 -23.03
CA GLN A 211 -25.54 -11.49 -23.84
C GLN A 211 -26.72 -12.40 -23.51
N PRO A 212 -27.80 -11.89 -22.91
CA PRO A 212 -29.01 -12.70 -22.79
C PRO A 212 -29.44 -13.04 -24.23
N ARG A 213 -29.59 -14.32 -24.55
CA ARG A 213 -29.96 -14.79 -25.91
C ARG A 213 -31.23 -14.11 -26.45
N ASP A 214 -32.03 -13.55 -25.55
CA ASP A 214 -33.37 -13.05 -25.81
C ASP A 214 -33.40 -11.53 -26.11
N LEU A 215 -32.29 -10.83 -25.87
CA LEU A 215 -32.16 -9.38 -26.06
C LEU A 215 -31.53 -9.08 -27.44
N SER A 216 -32.37 -8.92 -28.46
CA SER A 216 -31.93 -8.53 -29.81
C SER A 216 -31.93 -7.00 -30.01
N GLY A 217 -30.97 -6.51 -30.80
CA GLY A 217 -30.95 -5.15 -31.33
C GLY A 217 -30.85 -4.02 -30.28
N ASN A 218 -31.68 -2.99 -30.46
CA ASN A 218 -31.63 -1.73 -29.71
C ASN A 218 -31.84 -1.90 -28.19
N ALA A 219 -32.61 -2.91 -27.77
CA ALA A 219 -32.86 -3.20 -26.36
C ALA A 219 -31.57 -3.64 -25.63
N TYR A 220 -30.69 -4.38 -26.30
CA TYR A 220 -29.39 -4.77 -25.76
C TYR A 220 -28.46 -3.57 -25.57
N GLU A 221 -28.35 -2.69 -26.58
CA GLU A 221 -27.49 -1.51 -26.48
C GLU A 221 -27.99 -0.52 -25.42
N GLU A 222 -29.30 -0.38 -25.25
CA GLU A 222 -29.87 0.44 -24.18
C GLU A 222 -29.57 -0.15 -22.79
N TYR A 223 -29.78 -1.46 -22.61
CA TYR A 223 -29.42 -2.18 -21.38
C TYR A 223 -27.94 -2.01 -21.05
N LYS A 224 -27.06 -2.25 -22.02
CA LYS A 224 -25.60 -2.10 -21.92
C LYS A 224 -25.21 -0.68 -21.52
N LEU A 225 -25.79 0.35 -22.15
CA LEU A 225 -25.53 1.75 -21.79
C LEU A 225 -25.98 2.07 -20.36
N ARG A 226 -27.16 1.59 -19.92
CA ARG A 226 -27.64 1.76 -18.55
C ARG A 226 -26.73 1.05 -17.54
N TYR A 227 -26.38 -0.20 -17.81
CA TYR A 227 -25.46 -1.00 -17.01
C TYR A 227 -24.10 -0.30 -16.86
N LEU A 228 -23.49 0.11 -17.97
CA LEU A 228 -22.22 0.84 -17.96
C LEU A 228 -22.31 2.16 -17.19
N ARG A 229 -23.42 2.90 -17.32
CA ARG A 229 -23.64 4.14 -16.56
C ARG A 229 -23.78 3.89 -15.06
N HIS A 230 -24.50 2.85 -14.66
CA HIS A 230 -24.65 2.44 -13.26
C HIS A 230 -23.29 2.01 -12.68
N ARG A 231 -22.58 1.12 -13.37
CA ARG A 231 -21.23 0.65 -12.99
C ARG A 231 -20.24 1.80 -12.88
N ARG A 232 -20.22 2.74 -13.84
CA ARG A 232 -19.39 3.96 -13.76
C ARG A 232 -19.70 4.81 -12.52
N ARG A 233 -20.98 5.00 -12.18
CA ARG A 233 -21.36 5.77 -10.98
C ARG A 233 -20.93 5.05 -9.69
N LYS A 234 -21.17 3.75 -9.57
CA LYS A 234 -20.79 2.93 -8.40
C LYS A 234 -19.27 2.92 -8.23
N ASN A 235 -18.53 2.65 -9.31
CA ASN A 235 -17.06 2.66 -9.31
C ASN A 235 -16.51 4.04 -8.98
N ARG A 236 -17.07 5.12 -9.53
CA ARG A 236 -16.61 6.49 -9.22
C ARG A 236 -16.77 6.82 -7.75
N LYS A 237 -17.93 6.51 -7.14
CA LYS A 237 -18.14 6.75 -5.71
C LYS A 237 -17.15 5.95 -4.85
N ARG A 238 -16.94 4.68 -5.20
CA ARG A 238 -15.96 3.81 -4.53
C ARG A 238 -14.54 4.37 -4.62
N LEU A 239 -14.11 4.76 -5.82
CA LEU A 239 -12.78 5.34 -6.05
C LEU A 239 -12.57 6.64 -5.28
N ILE A 240 -13.56 7.54 -5.26
CA ILE A 240 -13.49 8.78 -4.48
C ILE A 240 -13.36 8.45 -2.98
N TRP A 241 -14.14 7.49 -2.49
CA TRP A 241 -14.09 7.10 -1.08
C TRP A 241 -12.74 6.48 -0.70
N GLU A 242 -12.24 5.54 -1.49
CA GLU A 242 -10.91 4.94 -1.30
C GLU A 242 -9.82 6.02 -1.31
N TYR A 243 -9.90 6.98 -2.23
CA TYR A 243 -8.97 8.10 -2.32
C TYR A 243 -8.99 8.97 -1.05
N VAL A 244 -10.17 9.40 -0.62
CA VAL A 244 -10.33 10.24 0.59
C VAL A 244 -9.81 9.52 1.81
N LEU A 245 -10.18 8.24 2.01
CA LEU A 245 -9.72 7.47 3.16
C LEU A 245 -8.21 7.28 3.17
N THR A 246 -7.63 6.98 2.00
CA THR A 246 -6.18 6.85 1.81
C THR A 246 -5.45 8.15 2.14
N PHE A 247 -5.94 9.28 1.64
CA PHE A 247 -5.39 10.61 1.95
C PHE A 247 -5.45 10.92 3.44
N MET A 248 -6.58 10.63 4.10
CA MET A 248 -6.73 10.88 5.54
C MET A 248 -5.75 10.06 6.38
N VAL A 249 -5.59 8.77 6.08
CA VAL A 249 -4.62 7.90 6.77
C VAL A 249 -3.18 8.36 6.51
N ALA A 250 -2.89 8.73 5.27
CA ALA A 250 -1.58 9.24 4.85
C ALA A 250 -1.20 10.60 5.47
N ALA A 251 -2.19 11.42 5.83
CA ALA A 251 -1.97 12.71 6.48
C ALA A 251 -1.63 12.57 7.97
N VAL A 252 -1.89 11.41 8.60
CA VAL A 252 -1.66 11.19 10.03
C VAL A 252 -0.22 11.50 10.46
N PRO A 253 0.85 11.01 9.79
CA PRO A 253 2.23 11.36 10.14
C PRO A 253 2.48 12.86 10.06
N LEU A 254 1.94 13.56 9.07
CA LEU A 254 2.09 15.01 8.92
C LEU A 254 1.41 15.76 10.07
N VAL A 255 0.21 15.33 10.47
CA VAL A 255 -0.52 15.89 11.62
C VAL A 255 0.25 15.66 12.92
N ILE A 256 0.79 14.46 13.13
CA ILE A 256 1.59 14.14 14.32
C ILE A 256 2.86 15.00 14.37
N VAL A 257 3.59 15.09 13.26
CA VAL A 257 4.79 15.93 13.16
C VAL A 257 4.42 17.39 13.43
N GLY A 258 3.34 17.89 12.84
CA GLY A 258 2.85 19.25 13.06
C GLY A 258 2.44 19.51 14.51
N ALA A 259 1.74 18.57 15.14
CA ALA A 259 1.30 18.68 16.54
C ALA A 259 2.48 18.69 17.52
N ILE A 260 3.49 17.83 17.31
CA ILE A 260 4.64 17.72 18.21
C ILE A 260 5.64 18.87 17.99
N SER A 261 5.98 19.17 16.73
CA SER A 261 7.01 20.17 16.41
C SER A 261 6.47 21.60 16.38
N SER A 262 5.15 21.77 16.24
CA SER A 262 4.54 23.06 15.85
C SER A 262 5.18 23.65 14.59
N PHE A 263 5.74 22.80 13.73
CA PHE A 263 6.56 23.15 12.56
C PHE A 263 7.71 24.13 12.84
N ARG A 264 8.22 24.16 14.09
CA ARG A 264 9.39 24.96 14.44
C ARG A 264 10.66 24.28 13.93
N SER A 265 11.58 25.09 13.42
CA SER A 265 12.84 24.63 12.80
C SER A 265 13.80 23.94 13.76
N GLY A 266 13.84 24.38 15.02
CA GLY A 266 14.77 23.87 16.02
C GLY A 266 16.22 23.98 15.55
N GLN A 267 17.01 22.91 15.74
CA GLN A 267 18.42 22.84 15.33
C GLN A 267 18.63 22.31 13.89
N SER A 268 17.55 22.04 13.15
CA SER A 268 17.66 21.45 11.81
C SER A 268 17.96 22.49 10.73
N THR A 269 18.81 22.11 9.79
CA THR A 269 19.14 22.92 8.61
C THR A 269 17.92 23.04 7.68
N VAL A 270 17.93 24.03 6.79
CA VAL A 270 16.86 24.21 5.79
C VAL A 270 16.82 23.00 4.84
N GLU A 271 17.97 22.46 4.48
CA GLU A 271 18.07 21.28 3.62
C GLU A 271 17.41 20.05 4.25
N GLU A 272 17.71 19.76 5.52
CA GLU A 272 17.15 18.61 6.24
C GLU A 272 15.62 18.65 6.26
N ARG A 273 15.07 19.83 6.53
CA ARG A 273 13.64 20.05 6.59
C ARG A 273 12.98 20.02 5.21
N ALA A 274 13.61 20.61 4.21
CA ALA A 274 13.08 20.63 2.85
C ALA A 274 12.93 19.21 2.29
N TRP A 275 13.95 18.37 2.43
CA TRP A 275 13.91 16.99 1.94
C TRP A 275 12.90 16.13 2.70
N THR A 276 12.87 16.22 4.03
CA THR A 276 11.92 15.43 4.84
C THR A 276 10.47 15.84 4.60
N MET A 277 10.19 17.14 4.44
CA MET A 277 8.85 17.62 4.11
C MET A 277 8.45 17.32 2.67
N ALA A 278 9.38 17.47 1.71
CA ALA A 278 9.13 17.08 0.33
C ALA A 278 8.80 15.59 0.24
N TRP A 279 9.51 14.74 1.00
CA TRP A 279 9.22 13.31 1.10
C TRP A 279 7.80 13.05 1.61
N LEU A 280 7.39 13.67 2.73
CA LEU A 280 6.03 13.53 3.27
C LEU A 280 4.95 14.01 2.29
N ALA A 281 5.16 15.18 1.67
CA ALA A 281 4.21 15.76 0.70
C ALA A 281 4.10 14.90 -0.56
N CYS A 282 5.23 14.42 -1.09
CA CYS A 282 5.27 13.50 -2.23
C CYS A 282 4.58 12.18 -1.90
N GLY A 283 4.80 11.64 -0.70
CA GLY A 283 4.13 10.44 -0.23
C GLY A 283 2.61 10.60 -0.12
N LEU A 284 2.14 11.79 0.27
CA LEU A 284 0.71 12.11 0.36
C LEU A 284 0.06 12.28 -1.02
N VAL A 285 0.72 13.01 -1.93
CA VAL A 285 0.20 13.26 -3.29
C VAL A 285 0.35 12.02 -4.17
N GLY A 286 1.45 11.28 -4.03
CA GLY A 286 1.76 10.09 -4.81
C GLY A 286 0.70 9.00 -4.72
N GLN A 287 -0.08 8.94 -3.64
CA GLN A 287 -1.16 7.93 -3.49
C GLN A 287 -2.31 8.16 -4.46
N ALA A 288 -2.54 9.42 -4.86
CA ALA A 288 -3.51 9.77 -5.90
C ALA A 288 -3.11 9.19 -7.27
N LEU A 289 -1.82 9.01 -7.47
CA LEU A 289 -1.19 8.74 -8.75
C LEU A 289 -0.85 7.26 -8.95
N VAL A 290 -0.77 6.48 -7.87
CA VAL A 290 -0.33 5.07 -7.88
C VAL A 290 -1.46 4.08 -8.21
N ALA A 291 -2.72 4.50 -8.33
CA ALA A 291 -3.80 3.58 -8.68
C ALA A 291 -3.79 3.17 -10.18
N PRO A 292 -3.76 1.85 -10.50
CA PRO A 292 -2.97 0.76 -9.93
C PRO A 292 -1.87 0.33 -10.92
N ALA A 293 -0.92 -0.53 -10.52
CA ALA A 293 0.01 -1.25 -11.41
C ALA A 293 -0.66 -2.18 -12.46
N GLN A 294 -1.99 -2.15 -12.58
CA GLN A 294 -2.75 -2.97 -13.53
C GLN A 294 -2.48 -2.68 -15.02
N PRO A 295 -2.15 -1.44 -15.47
CA PRO A 295 -1.73 -1.18 -16.85
C PRO A 295 -0.40 -1.85 -17.19
N LEU A 296 0.48 -2.07 -16.21
CA LEU A 296 1.79 -2.71 -16.39
C LEU A 296 1.66 -4.22 -16.55
N GLU A 297 0.82 -4.87 -15.74
CA GLU A 297 0.62 -6.33 -15.79
C GLU A 297 0.12 -6.86 -17.13
N GLY A 298 -0.43 -6.02 -18.00
CA GLY A 298 -0.88 -6.48 -19.33
C GLY A 298 -1.95 -7.56 -19.27
N ARG A 299 -2.60 -7.76 -18.11
CA ARG A 299 -3.85 -8.52 -18.07
C ARG A 299 -4.75 -7.84 -19.10
N PRO A 300 -5.24 -8.59 -20.10
CA PRO A 300 -6.22 -8.00 -20.98
C PRO A 300 -7.34 -7.54 -20.07
N PHE A 301 -7.53 -6.22 -19.97
CA PHE A 301 -8.87 -5.72 -19.82
C PHE A 301 -9.58 -6.33 -21.01
N ILE A 302 -10.29 -7.43 -20.76
CA ILE A 302 -11.27 -7.96 -21.71
C ILE A 302 -12.08 -6.71 -22.07
N ASN A 303 -11.88 -6.26 -23.31
CA ASN A 303 -12.60 -5.17 -23.93
C ASN A 303 -12.26 -3.68 -23.61
N THR A 304 -11.06 -3.32 -23.14
CA THR A 304 -10.61 -1.92 -23.34
C THR A 304 -9.47 -1.88 -24.34
N GLY A 305 -9.79 -1.70 -25.62
CA GLY A 305 -8.84 -1.31 -26.67
C GLY A 305 -8.27 0.08 -26.41
N ALA A 306 -7.59 0.26 -25.28
CA ALA A 306 -6.98 1.52 -24.87
C ALA A 306 -5.82 1.80 -25.83
N PRO A 307 -5.93 2.78 -26.75
CA PRO A 307 -4.96 2.96 -27.84
C PRO A 307 -3.56 3.39 -27.37
N ASN A 308 -3.36 3.61 -26.07
CA ASN A 308 -2.22 4.35 -25.52
C ASN A 308 -1.54 3.64 -24.33
N ARG A 309 -1.45 2.31 -24.32
CA ARG A 309 -0.77 1.56 -23.23
C ARG A 309 0.65 2.07 -22.95
N HIS A 310 1.42 2.37 -23.99
CA HIS A 310 2.78 2.89 -23.87
C HIS A 310 2.82 4.27 -23.19
N LEU A 311 1.88 5.16 -23.52
CA LEU A 311 1.77 6.47 -22.89
C LEU A 311 1.46 6.35 -21.39
N TYR A 312 0.52 5.47 -21.01
CA TYR A 312 0.22 5.24 -19.59
C TYR A 312 1.42 4.67 -18.83
N THR A 313 2.14 3.73 -19.44
CA THR A 313 3.36 3.15 -18.87
C THR A 313 4.44 4.22 -18.70
N PHE A 314 4.64 5.06 -19.72
CA PHE A 314 5.59 6.16 -19.68
C PHE A 314 5.24 7.19 -18.61
N ILE A 315 3.97 7.62 -18.53
CA ILE A 315 3.49 8.53 -17.49
C ILE A 315 3.74 7.93 -16.11
N TYR A 316 3.43 6.65 -15.91
CA TYR A 316 3.65 5.97 -14.64
C TYR A 316 5.12 5.94 -14.22
N LEU A 317 6.03 5.57 -15.13
CA LEU A 317 7.47 5.57 -14.86
C LEU A 317 7.99 6.97 -14.56
N TRP A 318 7.51 7.98 -15.28
CA TRP A 318 7.87 9.37 -15.04
C TRP A 318 7.41 9.82 -13.65
N LEU A 319 6.19 9.47 -13.23
CA LEU A 319 5.69 9.76 -11.89
C LEU A 319 6.52 9.07 -10.81
N ILE A 320 6.89 7.79 -10.98
CA ILE A 320 7.80 7.11 -10.03
C ILE A 320 9.11 7.88 -9.93
N LEU A 321 9.69 8.32 -11.04
CA LEU A 321 10.95 9.03 -11.04
C LEU A 321 10.83 10.40 -10.36
N THR A 322 9.79 11.17 -10.66
CA THR A 322 9.58 12.50 -10.06
C THR A 322 9.28 12.43 -8.57
N PHE A 323 8.41 11.52 -8.13
CA PHE A 323 8.00 11.41 -6.72
C PHE A 323 8.94 10.52 -5.89
N GLY A 324 9.73 9.64 -6.53
CA GLY A 324 10.72 8.80 -5.86
C GLY A 324 11.99 9.54 -5.46
N VAL A 325 12.37 10.61 -6.18
CA VAL A 325 13.57 11.41 -5.85
C VAL A 325 13.49 12.01 -4.43
N PRO A 326 12.40 12.67 -4.03
CA PRO A 326 12.23 13.13 -2.64
C PRO A 326 12.28 12.03 -1.60
N SER A 327 11.81 10.82 -1.91
CA SER A 327 11.91 9.68 -0.98
C SER A 327 13.35 9.23 -0.77
N ILE A 328 14.13 9.11 -1.85
CA ILE A 328 15.56 8.75 -1.74
C ILE A 328 16.33 9.85 -0.98
N GLY A 329 16.12 11.12 -1.35
CA GLY A 329 16.76 12.25 -0.67
C GLY A 329 16.38 12.35 0.80
N GLY A 330 15.09 12.21 1.12
CA GLY A 330 14.60 12.17 2.49
C GLY A 330 15.22 11.05 3.32
N MET A 331 15.36 9.86 2.75
CA MET A 331 15.96 8.70 3.43
C MET A 331 17.45 8.94 3.76
N VAL A 332 18.22 9.50 2.82
CA VAL A 332 19.63 9.86 3.04
C VAL A 332 19.76 10.92 4.14
N ILE A 333 18.92 11.96 4.10
CA ILE A 333 18.89 13.03 5.09
C ILE A 333 18.53 12.50 6.47
N VAL A 334 17.51 11.64 6.59
CA VAL A 334 17.16 11.03 7.89
C VAL A 334 18.32 10.19 8.43
N GLY A 335 19.01 9.42 7.59
CA GLY A 335 20.20 8.67 8.00
C GLY A 335 21.31 9.58 8.53
N ARG A 336 21.56 10.72 7.86
CA ARG A 336 22.49 11.75 8.32
C ARG A 336 22.06 12.35 9.66
N MET A 337 20.78 12.70 9.79
CA MET A 337 20.22 13.24 11.03
C MET A 337 20.36 12.25 12.20
N ILE A 338 20.08 10.96 12.00
CA ILE A 338 20.27 9.93 13.04
C ILE A 338 21.73 9.87 13.49
N ARG A 339 22.66 9.94 12.54
CA ARG A 339 24.10 9.92 12.84
C ARG A 339 24.54 11.17 13.60
N ASP A 340 24.09 12.34 13.18
CA ASP A 340 24.57 13.64 13.67
C ASP A 340 23.88 14.02 15.00
N PHE A 341 22.57 13.77 15.15
CA PHE A 341 21.83 14.02 16.41
C PHE A 341 21.96 12.87 17.43
N GLY A 342 22.26 11.66 16.99
CA GLY A 342 22.33 10.47 17.83
C GLY A 342 20.96 9.90 18.21
N VAL A 343 20.96 8.96 19.16
CA VAL A 343 19.75 8.33 19.70
C VAL A 343 19.47 8.88 21.09
N CYS A 344 18.31 9.50 21.26
CA CYS A 344 17.92 10.17 22.49
C CYS A 344 16.80 9.42 23.21
N GLY A 345 16.94 9.25 24.53
CA GLY A 345 15.92 8.70 25.41
C GLY A 345 15.52 9.73 26.47
N ARG A 346 14.24 9.73 26.85
CA ARG A 346 13.79 10.49 28.01
C ARG A 346 14.27 9.77 29.27
N ARG A 347 15.01 10.46 30.12
CA ARG A 347 15.31 9.96 31.46
C ARG A 347 14.11 10.25 32.33
N ASP A 348 13.44 9.19 32.77
CA ASP A 348 12.53 9.32 33.90
C ASP A 348 13.40 9.62 35.12
N VAL A 349 13.47 10.89 35.48
CA VAL A 349 13.98 11.32 36.78
C VAL A 349 12.94 10.85 37.79
N GLY A 350 12.98 9.55 38.08
CA GLY A 350 12.27 8.96 39.19
C GLY A 350 12.76 9.68 40.42
N ARG A 351 11.93 10.63 40.90
CA ARG A 351 11.64 10.90 42.29
C ARG A 351 12.71 10.29 43.20
N GLN A 352 13.89 10.91 43.26
CA GLN A 352 14.83 10.63 44.34
C GLN A 352 14.09 11.08 45.58
N GLY A 353 13.42 10.11 46.21
CA GLY A 353 12.87 10.26 47.53
C GLY A 353 14.01 10.76 48.41
N SER A 354 13.79 11.97 48.92
CA SER A 354 14.21 12.40 50.25
C SER A 354 14.75 11.24 51.10
N GLY A 355 15.99 11.40 51.56
CA GLY A 355 16.72 10.40 52.31
C GLY A 355 15.87 9.74 53.40
N ARG A 356 15.70 8.43 53.26
CA ARG A 356 15.71 7.53 54.42
C ARG A 356 16.83 6.55 54.19
N ALA A 357 17.80 6.62 55.09
CA ALA A 357 18.83 5.62 55.27
C ALA A 357 18.16 4.22 55.28
N ALA A 358 18.49 3.40 54.29
CA ALA A 358 18.18 1.99 54.32
C ALA A 358 19.14 1.34 55.32
N SER A 359 18.71 1.30 56.58
CA SER A 359 19.13 0.28 57.54
C SER A 359 18.77 -1.10 56.98
N GLY A 360 19.65 -2.06 57.22
CA GLY A 360 19.68 -3.44 56.71
C GLY A 360 18.33 -4.08 56.39
N ALA A 361 18.26 -4.66 55.20
CA ALA A 361 17.33 -5.73 54.87
C ALA A 361 18.16 -6.91 54.36
N GLU A 362 18.15 -7.97 55.17
CA GLU A 362 18.77 -9.27 54.91
C GLU A 362 18.31 -9.88 53.59
N LEU A 363 19.23 -10.57 52.91
CA LEU A 363 18.97 -11.53 51.85
C LEU A 363 18.10 -12.69 52.41
N PRO A 364 16.95 -13.03 51.80
CA PRO A 364 16.32 -14.32 52.04
C PRO A 364 17.09 -15.37 51.24
N LEU A 365 17.77 -16.26 51.96
CA LEU A 365 18.36 -17.49 51.46
C LEU A 365 17.32 -18.33 50.71
N LEU A 366 17.71 -18.80 49.52
CA LEU A 366 16.99 -19.78 48.72
C LEU A 366 16.62 -21.02 49.57
N GLY A 367 15.32 -21.28 49.67
CA GLY A 367 14.75 -22.48 50.28
C GLY A 367 15.06 -23.74 49.47
N ARG A 368 15.61 -24.74 50.16
CA ARG A 368 15.70 -26.14 49.71
C ARG A 368 14.30 -26.73 49.48
N PRO A 369 14.12 -27.63 48.49
CA PRO A 369 12.91 -28.42 48.37
C PRO A 369 12.89 -29.54 49.41
N SER A 370 11.84 -29.57 50.23
CA SER A 370 11.54 -30.66 51.15
C SER A 370 10.92 -31.82 50.38
N GLN A 371 11.66 -32.92 50.25
CA GLN A 371 11.08 -34.24 50.01
C GLN A 371 10.19 -34.62 51.20
N ARG A 372 9.02 -35.21 50.94
CA ARG A 372 8.30 -36.05 51.89
C ARG A 372 7.49 -37.12 51.14
N PRO A 373 7.20 -38.23 51.84
CA PRO A 373 7.36 -39.60 51.35
C PRO A 373 6.16 -40.16 50.59
#